data_AF-A0A2E1A142-F1
#
_entry.id   AF-A0A2E1A142-F1
#
_cell.length_a   1.000
_cell.length_b   1.000
_cell.length_c   1.000
_cell.angle_alpha   90.00
_cell.angle_beta   90.00
_cell.angle_gamma   90.00
#
_symmetry.space_group_name_H-M   'P 1'
#
loop_
_entity.id
_entity.type
_entity.pdbx_description
1 polymer ?
#
loop_
_entity_poly.entity_id
_entity_poly.type
_entity_poly.pdbx_seq_one_letter_code
_entity_poly.pdbx_strand_id
1 'polypeptide(L)'
;MSTKNTTPAKTTNSSALAQGYFRQPDVQGERVVFQSEDDLWEVPLVGGTARRLTNSRSETRSPRISPDGAWIALCAMEEGDHDVYLMPTSGGEMQRLTWLNSVIHVVGWSPDGQDVQFVSVHESIHHRGADAWIYRVSSAGGPVECLPYGPAMTVSYQEPKQKAEGSNRQPTTDNRQPTKSGLVLGRNSLANSRWKRYAGGMVGELWIDAKGSGAFQRILKDLPGNPVRPQWICNRIWFVSDHEGIGNLYSCNPDGSDLQPESFQQEYYVREPASDGRHVVFHVGGDLWRIDVQQPRSPKREQRINIQWATQRSRVQRRFFFGDHYWEDIDLHPDGHGVALTARGKLFGMPLWELAATQLGVRDGVRYRLQRWLPDSRVAVISDAKGQERLEVFAMEPTLEPAARFRLPPGRVQDLVVSPRHPHLVMTTSRMELWW
;
A
#
# COMPACT_ATOMS: atom_id res chain seq x y z
N MET A 1 12.35 45.77 45.36
CA MET A 1 11.89 44.36 45.27
C MET A 1 10.87 44.26 44.15
N SER A 2 11.25 43.71 43.00
CA SER A 2 10.30 43.29 41.96
C SER A 2 10.92 42.08 41.26
N THR A 3 10.36 40.92 41.57
CA THR A 3 10.79 39.59 41.13
C THR A 3 10.34 39.36 39.69
N LYS A 4 11.28 39.25 38.76
CA LYS A 4 11.03 38.72 37.42
C LYS A 4 10.72 37.23 37.54
N ASN A 5 9.45 36.87 37.37
CA ASN A 5 9.01 35.50 37.13
C ASN A 5 9.49 35.07 35.74
N THR A 6 10.61 34.37 35.67
CA THR A 6 10.99 33.56 34.50
C THR A 6 10.34 32.20 34.64
N THR A 7 9.27 31.97 33.86
CA THR A 7 8.70 30.65 33.62
C THR A 7 9.77 29.76 32.98
N PRO A 8 10.10 28.57 33.52
CA PRO A 8 11.08 27.71 32.87
C PRO A 8 10.48 27.15 31.58
N ALA A 9 11.27 27.20 30.50
CA ALA A 9 10.95 26.53 29.26
C ALA A 9 10.71 25.05 29.54
N LYS A 10 9.53 24.54 29.16
CA LYS A 10 9.26 23.10 29.13
C LYS A 10 10.27 22.46 28.18
N THR A 11 11.26 21.77 28.73
CA THR A 11 12.09 20.81 28.01
C THR A 11 11.19 19.66 27.58
N THR A 12 10.59 19.75 26.40
CA THR A 12 9.95 18.60 25.74
C THR A 12 11.05 17.72 25.15
N ASN A 13 11.81 17.06 26.02
CA ASN A 13 12.57 15.86 25.65
C ASN A 13 11.60 14.68 25.65
N SER A 14 10.71 14.65 24.66
CA SER A 14 10.25 13.39 24.11
C SER A 14 10.76 13.39 22.68
N SER A 15 11.82 12.62 22.41
CA SER A 15 12.02 12.11 21.05
C SER A 15 10.76 11.30 20.74
N ALA A 16 9.76 11.93 20.13
CA ALA A 16 8.63 11.20 19.59
C ALA A 16 9.26 10.23 18.59
N LEU A 17 9.33 8.95 18.95
CA LEU A 17 9.73 7.90 18.03
C LEU A 17 8.91 8.14 16.77
N ALA A 18 9.60 8.27 15.64
CA ALA A 18 8.94 8.48 14.35
C ALA A 18 7.88 7.38 14.19
N GLN A 19 6.61 7.76 14.02
CA GLN A 19 5.56 6.79 13.73
C GLN A 19 5.75 6.31 12.28
N GLY A 20 5.97 5.01 12.10
CA GLY A 20 6.06 4.37 10.79
C GLY A 20 4.67 3.99 10.26
N TYR A 21 4.62 3.60 8.98
CA TYR A 21 3.44 2.96 8.39
C TYR A 21 3.86 1.56 7.95
N PHE A 22 3.48 0.56 8.74
CA PHE A 22 3.91 -0.84 8.57
C PHE A 22 2.85 -1.62 7.81
N ARG A 23 3.26 -2.34 6.76
CA ARG A 23 2.38 -3.09 5.86
C ARG A 23 2.94 -4.46 5.52
N GLN A 24 2.06 -5.33 5.00
CA GLN A 24 2.42 -6.61 4.37
C GLN A 24 3.37 -7.46 5.25
N PRO A 25 2.97 -7.76 6.50
CA PRO A 25 3.81 -8.56 7.36
C PRO A 25 3.86 -10.03 6.90
N ASP A 26 4.93 -10.71 7.27
CA ASP A 26 5.06 -12.17 7.24
C ASP A 26 5.82 -12.63 8.49
N VAL A 27 5.54 -13.83 8.98
CA VAL A 27 6.09 -14.35 10.24
C VAL A 27 6.66 -15.74 10.05
N GLN A 28 7.78 -16.01 10.71
CA GLN A 28 8.31 -17.36 10.87
C GLN A 28 9.01 -17.47 12.21
N GLY A 29 8.42 -18.23 13.14
CA GLY A 29 8.89 -18.33 14.51
C GLY A 29 8.88 -16.97 15.20
N GLU A 30 10.03 -16.56 15.76
CA GLU A 30 10.16 -15.27 16.46
C GLU A 30 10.45 -14.08 15.54
N ARG A 31 10.47 -14.28 14.22
CA ARG A 31 10.82 -13.24 13.23
C ARG A 31 9.57 -12.74 12.52
N VAL A 32 9.41 -11.42 12.45
CA VAL A 32 8.41 -10.75 11.61
C VAL A 32 9.13 -9.86 10.61
N VAL A 33 8.86 -10.08 9.32
CA VAL A 33 9.29 -9.18 8.24
C VAL A 33 8.11 -8.35 7.77
N PHE A 34 8.34 -7.11 7.37
CA PHE A 34 7.28 -6.21 6.94
C PHE A 34 7.82 -5.09 6.04
N GLN A 35 6.92 -4.42 5.33
CA GLN A 35 7.23 -3.28 4.49
C GLN A 35 7.03 -1.96 5.26
N SER A 36 7.99 -1.05 5.16
CA SER A 36 7.83 0.36 5.52
C SER A 36 8.79 1.25 4.71
N GLU A 37 8.33 2.43 4.30
CA GLU A 37 9.10 3.35 3.44
C GLU A 37 9.63 2.75 2.14
N ASP A 38 8.86 1.84 1.54
CA ASP A 38 9.20 1.10 0.33
C ASP A 38 10.35 0.08 0.51
N ASP A 39 10.81 -0.13 1.75
CA ASP A 39 11.82 -1.12 2.12
C ASP A 39 11.25 -2.24 2.99
N LEU A 40 11.99 -3.35 3.04
CA LEU A 40 11.74 -4.43 3.99
C LEU A 40 12.49 -4.20 5.28
N TRP A 41 11.80 -4.51 6.37
CA TRP A 41 12.28 -4.44 7.73
C TRP A 41 11.98 -5.75 8.45
N GLU A 42 12.72 -6.00 9.51
CA GLU A 42 12.55 -7.14 10.39
C GLU A 42 12.44 -6.66 11.83
N VAL A 43 11.58 -7.31 12.62
CA VAL A 43 11.46 -7.12 14.07
C VAL A 43 11.18 -8.47 14.75
N PRO A 44 11.59 -8.67 16.01
CA PRO A 44 11.12 -9.81 16.80
C PRO A 44 9.59 -9.80 16.93
N LEU A 45 8.96 -10.98 16.98
CA LEU A 45 7.51 -11.14 17.13
C LEU A 45 6.97 -10.48 18.41
N VAL A 46 7.78 -10.43 19.46
CA VAL A 46 7.47 -9.74 20.73
C VAL A 46 7.61 -8.21 20.64
N GLY A 47 8.07 -7.67 19.52
CA GLY A 47 8.43 -6.26 19.33
C GLY A 47 9.88 -5.97 19.70
N GLY A 48 10.25 -4.68 19.65
CA GLY A 48 11.61 -4.21 19.91
C GLY A 48 12.16 -3.39 18.74
N THR A 49 13.49 -3.37 18.61
CA THR A 49 14.17 -2.59 17.57
C THR A 49 14.08 -3.27 16.22
N ALA A 50 13.53 -2.57 15.23
CA ALA A 50 13.49 -3.04 13.85
C ALA A 50 14.83 -2.82 13.15
N ARG A 51 15.19 -3.78 12.30
CA ARG A 51 16.37 -3.74 11.43
C ARG A 51 15.92 -3.67 9.98
N ARG A 52 16.49 -2.74 9.20
CA ARG A 52 16.23 -2.64 7.76
C ARG A 52 16.96 -3.76 7.01
N LEU A 53 16.27 -4.42 6.09
CA LEU A 53 16.79 -5.52 5.27
C LEU A 53 17.20 -5.08 3.86
N THR A 54 16.45 -4.17 3.26
CA THR A 54 16.70 -3.65 1.90
C THR A 54 16.98 -2.16 1.93
N ASN A 55 17.78 -1.67 0.96
CA ASN A 55 18.02 -0.24 0.75
C ASN A 55 17.89 0.09 -0.74
N SER A 56 16.80 -0.41 -1.32
CA SER A 56 16.53 -0.30 -2.75
C SER A 56 16.24 1.15 -3.14
N ARG A 57 16.54 1.51 -4.39
CA ARG A 57 16.06 2.78 -4.97
C ARG A 57 14.59 2.72 -5.37
N SER A 58 13.99 1.53 -5.37
CA SER A 58 12.63 1.28 -5.81
C SER A 58 11.82 0.54 -4.73
N GLU A 59 10.53 0.32 -5.00
CA GLU A 59 9.65 -0.32 -4.02
C GLU A 59 9.94 -1.82 -3.88
N THR A 60 10.16 -2.25 -2.64
CA THR A 60 10.13 -3.66 -2.24
C THR A 60 8.83 -3.94 -1.49
N ARG A 61 8.15 -5.04 -1.83
CA ARG A 61 6.82 -5.36 -1.31
C ARG A 61 6.54 -6.87 -1.31
N SER A 62 5.45 -7.26 -0.65
CA SER A 62 4.96 -8.65 -0.58
C SER A 62 6.03 -9.66 -0.11
N PRO A 63 6.70 -9.43 1.04
CA PRO A 63 7.68 -10.38 1.54
C PRO A 63 7.02 -11.69 2.00
N ARG A 64 7.67 -12.83 1.73
CA ARG A 64 7.30 -14.16 2.22
C ARG A 64 8.55 -14.93 2.65
N ILE A 65 8.63 -15.28 3.93
CA ILE A 65 9.70 -16.09 4.51
C ILE A 65 9.51 -17.54 4.06
N SER A 66 10.61 -18.20 3.68
CA SER A 66 10.58 -19.63 3.33
C SER A 66 10.22 -20.49 4.54
N PRO A 67 9.66 -21.70 4.34
CA PRO A 67 9.30 -22.60 5.44
C PRO A 67 10.47 -22.98 6.35
N ASP A 68 11.70 -22.99 5.84
CA ASP A 68 12.92 -23.23 6.62
C ASP A 68 13.46 -21.98 7.34
N GLY A 69 12.89 -20.80 7.07
CA GLY A 69 13.31 -19.52 7.64
C GLY A 69 14.63 -18.97 7.08
N ALA A 70 15.21 -19.57 6.03
CA ALA A 70 16.49 -19.17 5.49
C ALA A 70 16.38 -18.03 4.45
N TRP A 71 15.24 -17.91 3.77
CA TRP A 71 15.05 -17.02 2.64
C TRP A 71 13.82 -16.13 2.76
N ILE A 72 13.86 -15.00 2.05
CA ILE A 72 12.73 -14.09 1.83
C ILE A 72 12.52 -13.99 0.33
N ALA A 73 11.37 -14.44 -0.14
CA ALA A 73 10.87 -14.10 -1.46
C ALA A 73 10.13 -12.76 -1.39
N LEU A 74 10.38 -11.87 -2.34
CA LEU A 74 9.76 -10.56 -2.39
C LEU A 74 9.54 -10.10 -3.83
N CYS A 75 8.80 -9.01 -3.98
CA CYS A 75 8.63 -8.31 -5.23
C CYS A 75 9.42 -7.00 -5.18
N ALA A 76 10.26 -6.73 -6.18
CA ALA A 76 11.09 -5.53 -6.26
C ALA A 76 11.23 -5.02 -7.71
N MET A 77 11.65 -3.76 -7.86
CA MET A 77 11.83 -3.07 -9.15
C MET A 77 13.30 -2.61 -9.34
N GLU A 78 14.28 -3.47 -9.07
CA GLU A 78 15.71 -3.09 -9.16
C GLU A 78 16.17 -2.88 -10.60
N GLU A 79 15.62 -3.67 -11.53
CA GLU A 79 16.06 -3.74 -12.93
C GLU A 79 14.91 -3.53 -13.92
N GLY A 80 13.98 -2.63 -13.59
CA GLY A 80 12.81 -2.31 -14.42
C GLY A 80 11.50 -2.49 -13.68
N ASP A 81 10.57 -3.23 -14.28
CA ASP A 81 9.28 -3.55 -13.67
C ASP A 81 9.39 -4.53 -12.50
N HIS A 82 8.25 -4.82 -11.87
CA HIS A 82 8.15 -5.72 -10.72
C HIS A 82 8.52 -7.15 -11.11
N ASP A 83 9.50 -7.73 -10.41
CA ASP A 83 9.85 -9.15 -10.53
C ASP A 83 9.97 -9.83 -9.17
N VAL A 84 9.98 -11.16 -9.18
CA VAL A 84 10.27 -11.96 -8.00
C VAL A 84 11.77 -11.93 -7.72
N TYR A 85 12.13 -11.57 -6.50
CA TYR A 85 13.50 -11.62 -5.99
C TYR A 85 13.56 -12.52 -4.76
N LEU A 86 14.75 -13.06 -4.52
CA LEU A 86 15.07 -13.92 -3.39
C LEU A 86 16.27 -13.35 -2.63
N MET A 87 16.22 -13.32 -1.31
CA MET A 87 17.34 -12.88 -0.47
C MET A 87 17.44 -13.68 0.85
N PRO A 88 18.63 -13.78 1.47
CA PRO A 88 18.76 -14.40 2.78
C PRO A 88 17.98 -13.65 3.87
N THR A 89 17.38 -14.34 4.83
CA THR A 89 16.71 -13.71 5.99
C THR A 89 17.66 -12.91 6.89
N SER A 90 18.95 -13.24 6.88
CA SER A 90 20.01 -12.45 7.52
C SER A 90 20.24 -11.10 6.85
N GLY A 91 19.72 -10.89 5.63
CA GLY A 91 20.06 -9.78 4.75
C GLY A 91 21.20 -10.14 3.79
N GLY A 92 21.39 -9.32 2.77
CA GLY A 92 22.41 -9.56 1.75
C GLY A 92 21.92 -9.18 0.35
N GLU A 93 22.64 -9.65 -0.65
CA GLU A 93 22.31 -9.45 -2.06
C GLU A 93 21.00 -10.16 -2.43
N MET A 94 20.20 -9.52 -3.27
CA MET A 94 18.96 -10.08 -3.80
C MET A 94 19.23 -10.69 -5.17
N GLN A 95 18.73 -11.91 -5.39
CA GLN A 95 18.78 -12.59 -6.68
C GLN A 95 17.43 -12.47 -7.39
N ARG A 96 17.42 -11.98 -8.62
CA ARG A 96 16.23 -11.95 -9.48
C ARG A 96 15.88 -13.36 -9.97
N LEU A 97 14.60 -13.73 -9.89
CA LEU A 97 14.10 -15.04 -10.33
C LEU A 97 13.20 -14.97 -11.58
N THR A 98 12.63 -13.80 -11.90
CA THR A 98 11.70 -13.64 -13.04
C THR A 98 12.04 -12.43 -13.92
N TRP A 99 11.56 -12.47 -15.17
CA TRP A 99 11.69 -11.40 -16.16
C TRP A 99 10.39 -11.26 -16.97
N LEU A 100 9.26 -11.03 -16.29
CA LEU A 100 7.94 -11.11 -16.93
C LEU A 100 7.38 -9.76 -17.39
N ASN A 101 7.99 -8.65 -16.98
CA ASN A 101 7.55 -7.29 -17.33
C ASN A 101 6.03 -7.10 -17.09
N SER A 102 5.56 -7.49 -15.90
CA SER A 102 4.14 -7.53 -15.55
C SER A 102 3.92 -7.23 -14.07
N VAL A 103 2.65 -7.07 -13.68
CA VAL A 103 2.29 -6.90 -12.27
C VAL A 103 2.47 -8.23 -11.55
N ILE A 104 3.40 -8.28 -10.60
CA ILE A 104 3.70 -9.46 -9.80
C ILE A 104 3.42 -9.21 -8.31
N HIS A 105 2.83 -10.21 -7.66
CA HIS A 105 2.78 -10.28 -6.19
C HIS A 105 3.17 -11.68 -5.73
N VAL A 106 4.17 -11.77 -4.85
CA VAL A 106 4.51 -13.04 -4.19
C VAL A 106 3.35 -13.43 -3.27
N VAL A 107 2.90 -14.67 -3.41
CA VAL A 107 1.80 -15.26 -2.63
C VAL A 107 2.36 -16.02 -1.44
N GLY A 108 3.38 -16.84 -1.66
CA GLY A 108 3.95 -17.74 -0.66
C GLY A 108 4.96 -18.71 -1.26
N TRP A 109 5.16 -19.81 -0.57
CA TRP A 109 6.08 -20.87 -0.95
C TRP A 109 5.32 -22.19 -1.18
N SER A 110 5.87 -23.06 -2.01
CA SER A 110 5.42 -24.46 -2.03
C SER A 110 5.64 -25.13 -0.66
N PRO A 111 4.84 -26.13 -0.28
CA PRO A 111 4.96 -26.78 1.03
C PRO A 111 6.32 -27.41 1.33
N ASP A 112 7.07 -27.78 0.29
CA ASP A 112 8.42 -28.32 0.38
C ASP A 112 9.52 -27.24 0.42
N GLY A 113 9.15 -25.96 0.32
CA GLY A 113 10.06 -24.82 0.32
C GLY A 113 10.91 -24.66 -0.95
N GLN A 114 10.65 -25.43 -2.01
CA GLN A 114 11.51 -25.43 -3.21
C GLN A 114 11.13 -24.34 -4.22
N ASP A 115 9.85 -23.97 -4.29
CA ASP A 115 9.31 -23.04 -5.28
C ASP A 115 8.71 -21.80 -4.61
N VAL A 116 8.99 -20.63 -5.19
CA VAL A 116 8.29 -19.38 -4.87
C VAL A 116 7.03 -19.31 -5.72
N GLN A 117 5.90 -19.04 -5.08
CA GLN A 117 4.60 -18.90 -5.74
C GLN A 117 4.18 -17.44 -5.79
N PHE A 118 3.72 -16.99 -6.94
CA PHE A 118 3.36 -15.61 -7.17
C PHE A 118 2.17 -15.51 -8.13
N VAL A 119 1.46 -14.39 -8.08
CA VAL A 119 0.41 -14.07 -9.06
C VAL A 119 0.94 -13.10 -10.09
N SER A 120 0.54 -13.31 -11.33
CA SER A 120 0.87 -12.45 -12.45
C SER A 120 -0.27 -12.41 -13.47
N VAL A 121 -0.29 -11.34 -14.26
CA VAL A 121 -1.21 -11.14 -15.39
C VAL A 121 -0.46 -11.14 -16.73
N HIS A 122 0.78 -11.64 -16.77
CA HIS A 122 1.64 -11.55 -17.95
C HIS A 122 1.10 -12.30 -19.19
N GLU A 123 0.37 -13.39 -18.99
CA GLU A 123 -0.32 -14.13 -20.07
C GLU A 123 -1.80 -13.73 -20.21
N SER A 124 -2.28 -12.76 -19.42
CA SER A 124 -3.67 -12.32 -19.45
C SER A 124 -3.89 -11.25 -20.52
N ILE A 125 -5.03 -11.34 -21.21
CA ILE A 125 -5.44 -10.42 -22.29
C ILE A 125 -5.78 -9.02 -21.75
N HIS A 126 -6.36 -8.93 -20.55
CA HIS A 126 -6.95 -7.68 -20.05
C HIS A 126 -6.09 -6.93 -19.02
N HIS A 127 -4.95 -7.50 -18.59
CA HIS A 127 -4.04 -6.94 -17.57
C HIS A 127 -4.74 -6.41 -16.29
N ARG A 128 -5.93 -6.91 -15.95
CA ARG A 128 -6.63 -6.57 -14.71
C ARG A 128 -6.27 -7.56 -13.62
N GLY A 129 -6.15 -7.07 -12.39
CA GLY A 129 -5.78 -7.93 -11.25
C GLY A 129 -6.73 -9.10 -11.00
N ALA A 130 -7.99 -9.06 -11.43
CA ALA A 130 -8.92 -10.18 -11.29
C ALA A 130 -8.64 -11.35 -12.27
N ASP A 131 -7.88 -11.09 -13.33
CA ASP A 131 -7.51 -12.10 -14.33
C ASP A 131 -6.15 -12.74 -14.03
N ALA A 132 -5.64 -12.57 -12.80
CA ALA A 132 -4.34 -13.12 -12.42
C ALA A 132 -4.40 -14.63 -12.24
N TRP A 133 -3.31 -15.27 -12.63
CA TRP A 133 -3.07 -16.69 -12.44
C TRP A 133 -1.92 -16.87 -11.45
N ILE A 134 -1.89 -18.02 -10.79
CA ILE A 134 -0.82 -18.38 -9.88
C ILE A 134 0.25 -19.12 -10.67
N TYR A 135 1.47 -18.63 -10.57
CA TYR A 135 2.66 -19.20 -11.16
C TYR A 135 3.64 -19.60 -10.06
N ARG A 136 4.61 -20.43 -10.43
CA ARG A 136 5.75 -20.78 -9.60
C ARG A 136 7.06 -20.62 -10.33
N VAL A 137 8.11 -20.36 -9.58
CA VAL A 137 9.50 -20.39 -10.03
C VAL A 137 10.34 -21.07 -8.95
N SER A 138 11.29 -21.90 -9.35
CA SER A 138 12.19 -22.54 -8.39
C SER A 138 13.03 -21.49 -7.67
N SER A 139 13.26 -21.69 -6.37
CA SER A 139 14.19 -20.89 -5.57
C SER A 139 15.63 -20.92 -6.10
N ALA A 140 16.00 -21.99 -6.82
CA ALA A 140 17.28 -22.10 -7.51
C ALA A 140 17.32 -21.37 -8.87
N GLY A 141 16.21 -20.74 -9.28
CA GLY A 141 16.00 -20.19 -10.62
C GLY A 141 15.52 -21.25 -11.63
N GLY A 142 15.08 -20.79 -12.80
CA GLY A 142 14.56 -21.66 -13.85
C GLY A 142 13.32 -21.08 -14.53
N PRO A 143 12.64 -21.87 -15.37
CA PRO A 143 11.43 -21.42 -16.05
C PRO A 143 10.29 -21.16 -15.06
N VAL A 144 9.43 -20.20 -15.41
CA VAL A 144 8.18 -19.94 -14.73
C VAL A 144 7.14 -20.96 -15.21
N GLU A 145 6.40 -21.55 -14.28
CA GLU A 145 5.34 -22.51 -14.59
C GLU A 145 3.99 -22.04 -14.03
N CYS A 146 2.94 -22.17 -14.84
CA CYS A 146 1.57 -21.89 -14.40
C CYS A 146 1.00 -23.05 -13.57
N LEU A 147 0.39 -22.74 -12.42
CA LEU A 147 -0.29 -23.75 -11.60
C LEU A 147 -1.69 -24.07 -12.17
N PRO A 148 -2.13 -25.34 -12.14
CA PRO A 148 -3.35 -25.80 -12.81
C PRO A 148 -4.63 -25.51 -12.01
N TYR A 149 -4.73 -24.32 -11.41
CA TYR A 149 -5.84 -23.92 -10.55
C TYR A 149 -6.85 -22.98 -11.24
N GLY A 150 -6.51 -22.54 -12.45
CA GLY A 150 -7.20 -21.44 -13.13
C GLY A 150 -6.91 -20.08 -12.45
N PRO A 151 -7.68 -19.05 -12.80
CA PRO A 151 -7.53 -17.72 -12.20
C PRO A 151 -7.72 -17.77 -10.68
N ALA A 152 -6.77 -17.20 -9.94
CA ALA A 152 -6.78 -17.12 -8.48
C ALA A 152 -5.75 -16.08 -8.01
N MET A 153 -6.05 -15.43 -6.88
CA MET A 153 -5.20 -14.39 -6.28
C MET A 153 -4.35 -14.89 -5.12
N THR A 154 -4.73 -16.01 -4.53
CA THR A 154 -4.09 -16.60 -3.36
C THR A 154 -4.23 -18.10 -3.40
N VAL A 155 -3.21 -18.78 -2.88
CA VAL A 155 -3.22 -20.21 -2.57
C VAL A 155 -2.59 -20.40 -1.20
N SER A 156 -3.14 -21.30 -0.41
CA SER A 156 -2.55 -21.74 0.85
C SER A 156 -2.78 -23.22 1.03
N TYR A 157 -1.75 -23.91 1.52
CA TYR A 157 -1.77 -25.36 1.70
C TYR A 157 -2.01 -25.71 3.16
N GLN A 158 -2.66 -26.84 3.38
CA GLN A 158 -2.71 -27.49 4.67
C GLN A 158 -1.30 -27.96 5.04
N GLU A 159 -0.88 -27.65 6.26
CA GLU A 159 0.38 -28.14 6.80
C GLU A 159 0.40 -29.68 6.83
N PRO A 160 1.53 -30.32 6.48
CA PRO A 160 1.66 -31.76 6.63
C PRO A 160 1.37 -32.16 8.07
N LYS A 161 0.50 -33.16 8.29
CA LYS A 161 0.36 -33.77 9.62
C LYS A 161 1.76 -34.22 10.06
N GLN A 162 2.26 -33.69 11.18
CA GLN A 162 3.53 -34.15 11.75
C GLN A 162 3.48 -35.68 11.83
N LYS A 163 4.48 -36.33 11.23
CA LYS A 163 4.65 -37.79 11.36
C LYS A 163 4.69 -38.11 12.85
N ALA A 164 3.83 -39.03 13.30
CA ALA A 164 4.05 -39.68 14.58
C ALA A 164 5.48 -40.24 14.60
N GLU A 165 6.23 -39.95 15.66
CA GLU A 165 7.58 -40.45 15.87
C GLU A 165 7.61 -41.97 15.62
N GLY A 166 8.35 -42.41 14.59
CA GLY A 166 8.52 -43.84 14.29
C GLY A 166 8.43 -44.28 12.82
N SER A 167 8.05 -43.43 11.85
CA SER A 167 8.03 -43.85 10.43
C SER A 167 9.35 -43.56 9.68
N ASN A 168 10.28 -44.52 9.76
CA ASN A 168 11.47 -44.60 8.90
C ASN A 168 11.04 -44.87 7.45
N ARG A 169 10.88 -43.80 6.67
CA ARG A 169 10.85 -43.89 5.21
C ARG A 169 11.79 -42.81 4.68
N GLN A 170 12.88 -43.25 4.04
CA GLN A 170 13.84 -42.38 3.37
C GLN A 170 13.12 -41.52 2.31
N PRO A 171 13.50 -40.24 2.15
CA PRO A 171 12.96 -39.40 1.09
C PRO A 171 13.46 -39.94 -0.26
N THR A 172 12.54 -40.33 -1.13
CA THR A 172 12.83 -40.68 -2.52
C THR A 172 12.99 -39.39 -3.34
N THR A 173 14.05 -39.31 -4.12
CA THR A 173 14.52 -38.13 -4.88
C THR A 173 13.66 -37.73 -6.09
N ASP A 174 12.44 -38.26 -6.22
CA ASP A 174 11.56 -38.03 -7.37
C ASP A 174 10.12 -37.69 -6.93
N ASN A 175 10.00 -36.68 -6.07
CA ASN A 175 8.73 -36.26 -5.43
C ASN A 175 8.23 -34.92 -5.99
N ARG A 176 8.18 -34.76 -7.31
CA ARG A 176 7.52 -33.59 -7.96
C ARG A 176 5.98 -33.66 -7.91
N GLN A 177 5.40 -34.76 -7.42
CA GLN A 177 3.97 -34.82 -7.14
C GLN A 177 3.71 -34.28 -5.73
N PRO A 178 2.85 -33.25 -5.56
CA PRO A 178 2.51 -32.75 -4.24
C PRO A 178 1.93 -33.90 -3.42
N THR A 179 2.52 -34.15 -2.25
CA THR A 179 1.86 -34.94 -1.20
C THR A 179 0.43 -34.43 -1.09
N LYS A 180 -0.57 -35.30 -1.25
CA LYS A 180 -2.01 -34.96 -1.24
C LYS A 180 -2.36 -34.21 0.05
N SER A 181 -2.22 -32.89 0.02
CA SER A 181 -2.50 -32.00 1.12
C SER A 181 -3.67 -31.12 0.71
N GLY A 182 -4.55 -30.81 1.67
CA GLY A 182 -5.63 -29.87 1.42
C GLY A 182 -5.09 -28.51 0.97
N LEU A 183 -5.85 -27.78 0.17
CA LEU A 183 -5.49 -26.41 -0.19
C LEU A 183 -6.72 -25.52 -0.37
N VAL A 184 -6.54 -24.23 -0.13
CA VAL A 184 -7.54 -23.18 -0.34
C VAL A 184 -7.05 -22.18 -1.38
N LEU A 185 -7.95 -21.79 -2.28
CA LEU A 185 -7.77 -20.72 -3.24
C LEU A 185 -8.70 -19.56 -2.91
N GLY A 186 -8.19 -18.33 -3.05
CA GLY A 186 -9.02 -17.12 -3.05
C GLY A 186 -9.14 -16.56 -4.46
N ARG A 187 -10.31 -16.66 -5.07
CA ARG A 187 -10.64 -15.98 -6.35
C ARG A 187 -11.28 -14.63 -6.08
N ASN A 188 -11.05 -13.66 -6.96
CA ASN A 188 -11.49 -12.26 -6.76
C ASN A 188 -11.08 -11.66 -5.40
N SER A 189 -10.07 -12.24 -4.75
CA SER A 189 -9.75 -11.99 -3.34
C SER A 189 -8.72 -10.86 -3.16
N LEU A 190 -8.83 -9.81 -3.99
CA LEU A 190 -8.04 -8.59 -3.84
C LEU A 190 -8.37 -7.93 -2.49
N ALA A 191 -7.36 -7.39 -1.80
CA ALA A 191 -7.54 -6.80 -0.48
C ALA A 191 -8.68 -5.76 -0.43
N ASN A 192 -9.44 -5.76 0.68
CA ASN A 192 -10.57 -4.84 0.98
C ASN A 192 -10.13 -3.40 1.26
N SER A 193 -9.33 -2.84 0.35
CA SER A 193 -8.64 -1.56 0.51
C SER A 193 -9.33 -0.40 -0.21
N ARG A 194 -9.82 -0.68 -1.43
CA ARG A 194 -10.41 0.33 -2.33
C ARG A 194 -11.93 0.41 -2.22
N TRP A 195 -12.60 -0.72 -2.01
CA TRP A 195 -14.06 -0.80 -1.91
C TRP A 195 -14.44 -1.59 -0.67
N LYS A 196 -14.90 -0.89 0.37
CA LYS A 196 -15.39 -1.49 1.61
C LYS A 196 -16.80 -2.06 1.40
N ARG A 197 -17.09 -3.20 2.02
CA ARG A 197 -18.38 -3.90 2.01
C ARG A 197 -18.89 -4.18 0.59
N TYR A 198 -17.96 -4.55 -0.28
CA TYR A 198 -18.28 -4.84 -1.66
C TYR A 198 -19.13 -6.12 -1.74
N ALA A 199 -20.27 -6.02 -2.44
CA ALA A 199 -21.25 -7.11 -2.60
C ALA A 199 -21.66 -7.31 -4.07
N GLY A 200 -20.82 -6.88 -5.02
CA GLY A 200 -21.07 -7.07 -6.44
C GLY A 200 -20.66 -8.47 -6.93
N GLY A 201 -20.82 -8.73 -8.23
CA GLY A 201 -20.57 -10.05 -8.82
C GLY A 201 -19.12 -10.56 -8.77
N MET A 202 -18.15 -9.69 -8.44
CA MET A 202 -16.74 -10.05 -8.26
C MET A 202 -16.37 -10.16 -6.77
N VAL A 203 -17.34 -10.51 -5.91
CA VAL A 203 -17.04 -10.76 -4.49
C VAL A 203 -16.02 -11.89 -4.40
N GLY A 204 -15.13 -11.81 -3.42
CA GLY A 204 -14.13 -12.82 -3.15
C GLY A 204 -14.79 -14.18 -2.95
N GLU A 205 -14.17 -15.21 -3.50
CA GLU A 205 -14.64 -16.58 -3.41
C GLU A 205 -13.56 -17.45 -2.81
N LEU A 206 -13.96 -18.26 -1.82
CA LEU A 206 -13.10 -19.25 -1.20
C LEU A 206 -13.38 -20.62 -1.81
N TRP A 207 -12.38 -21.22 -2.43
CA TRP A 207 -12.46 -22.54 -3.07
C TRP A 207 -11.52 -23.51 -2.37
N ILE A 208 -12.05 -24.65 -1.95
CA ILE A 208 -11.34 -25.64 -1.14
C ILE A 208 -11.20 -26.96 -1.89
N ASP A 209 -9.99 -27.50 -1.93
CA ASP A 209 -9.74 -28.91 -2.22
C ASP A 209 -9.18 -29.54 -0.95
N ALA A 210 -10.04 -30.15 -0.15
CA ALA A 210 -9.65 -30.69 1.16
C ALA A 210 -8.82 -31.97 1.08
N LYS A 211 -8.75 -32.63 -0.08
CA LYS A 211 -8.09 -33.93 -0.26
C LYS A 211 -6.85 -33.85 -1.16
N GLY A 212 -6.57 -32.68 -1.74
CA GLY A 212 -5.51 -32.52 -2.75
C GLY A 212 -5.80 -33.34 -4.01
N SER A 213 -7.07 -33.54 -4.38
CA SER A 213 -7.46 -34.31 -5.57
C SER A 213 -7.62 -33.47 -6.84
N GLY A 214 -7.51 -32.15 -6.75
CA GLY A 214 -7.84 -31.18 -7.79
C GLY A 214 -9.33 -30.84 -7.88
N ALA A 215 -10.16 -31.36 -6.98
CA ALA A 215 -11.62 -31.17 -7.01
C ALA A 215 -12.04 -30.07 -6.02
N PHE A 216 -12.16 -28.84 -6.53
CA PHE A 216 -12.45 -27.67 -5.71
C PHE A 216 -13.95 -27.49 -5.44
N GLN A 217 -14.29 -27.09 -4.22
CA GLN A 217 -15.63 -26.71 -3.80
C GLN A 217 -15.64 -25.29 -3.25
N ARG A 218 -16.58 -24.46 -3.73
CA ARG A 218 -16.77 -23.12 -3.17
C ARG A 218 -17.51 -23.20 -1.84
N ILE A 219 -16.93 -22.61 -0.80
CA ILE A 219 -17.51 -22.50 0.55
C ILE A 219 -18.06 -21.08 0.80
N LEU A 220 -18.88 -20.92 1.83
CA LEU A 220 -19.41 -19.62 2.29
C LEU A 220 -20.08 -18.79 1.17
N LYS A 221 -20.84 -19.45 0.30
CA LYS A 221 -21.47 -18.82 -0.88
C LYS A 221 -22.40 -17.66 -0.52
N ASP A 222 -23.07 -17.77 0.62
CA ASP A 222 -24.11 -16.85 1.08
C ASP A 222 -23.59 -15.84 2.13
N LEU A 223 -22.27 -15.74 2.34
CA LEU A 223 -21.69 -14.80 3.29
C LEU A 223 -21.91 -13.35 2.80
N PRO A 224 -22.58 -12.48 3.58
CA PRO A 224 -22.92 -11.12 3.15
C PRO A 224 -21.76 -10.13 3.33
N GLY A 225 -20.59 -10.44 2.76
CA GLY A 225 -19.40 -9.59 2.79
C GLY A 225 -18.33 -10.09 1.83
N ASN A 226 -17.16 -9.44 1.81
CA ASN A 226 -16.11 -9.77 0.86
C ASN A 226 -14.98 -10.60 1.52
N PRO A 227 -14.98 -11.95 1.42
CA PRO A 227 -13.92 -12.77 1.98
C PRO A 227 -12.66 -12.70 1.10
N VAL A 228 -11.53 -12.33 1.70
CA VAL A 228 -10.26 -12.14 1.00
C VAL A 228 -9.09 -12.74 1.77
N ARG A 229 -7.97 -12.98 1.09
CA ARG A 229 -6.73 -13.52 1.67
C ARG A 229 -6.94 -14.78 2.53
N PRO A 230 -7.54 -15.86 1.97
CA PRO A 230 -7.66 -17.10 2.71
C PRO A 230 -6.29 -17.74 2.99
N GLN A 231 -6.17 -18.34 4.17
CA GLN A 231 -5.03 -19.15 4.60
C GLN A 231 -5.54 -20.41 5.30
N TRP A 232 -4.87 -21.54 5.05
CA TRP A 232 -5.13 -22.77 5.77
C TRP A 232 -4.22 -22.81 6.99
N ILE A 233 -4.77 -22.63 8.19
CA ILE A 233 -4.01 -22.55 9.44
C ILE A 233 -4.54 -23.64 10.38
N CYS A 234 -3.65 -24.55 10.77
CA CYS A 234 -4.00 -25.79 11.47
C CYS A 234 -5.12 -26.56 10.71
N ASN A 235 -6.30 -26.69 11.31
CA ASN A 235 -7.45 -27.41 10.74
C ASN A 235 -8.55 -26.48 10.20
N ARG A 236 -8.28 -25.19 10.04
CA ARG A 236 -9.29 -24.17 9.70
C ARG A 236 -8.86 -23.28 8.56
N ILE A 237 -9.84 -22.74 7.85
CA ILE A 237 -9.64 -21.74 6.79
C ILE A 237 -9.84 -20.38 7.41
N TRP A 238 -8.75 -19.63 7.53
CA TRP A 238 -8.73 -18.26 8.02
C TRP A 238 -8.84 -17.30 6.84
N PHE A 239 -9.54 -16.20 6.99
CA PHE A 239 -9.70 -15.20 5.93
C PHE A 239 -10.11 -13.86 6.53
N VAL A 240 -9.94 -12.78 5.78
CA VAL A 240 -10.47 -11.46 6.14
C VAL A 240 -11.85 -11.30 5.52
N SER A 241 -12.83 -10.81 6.26
CA SER A 241 -14.15 -10.46 5.73
C SER A 241 -14.72 -9.24 6.45
N ASP A 242 -15.61 -8.50 5.80
CA ASP A 242 -16.28 -7.32 6.36
C ASP A 242 -17.80 -7.47 6.41
N HIS A 243 -18.30 -8.70 6.47
CA HIS A 243 -19.73 -9.01 6.58
C HIS A 243 -20.40 -8.44 7.83
N GLU A 244 -19.62 -8.13 8.88
CA GLU A 244 -20.09 -7.44 10.10
C GLU A 244 -19.77 -5.93 10.09
N GLY A 245 -19.40 -5.36 8.92
CA GLY A 245 -19.24 -3.93 8.70
C GLY A 245 -17.78 -3.43 8.66
N ILE A 246 -16.89 -4.01 9.46
CA ILE A 246 -15.44 -3.74 9.46
C ILE A 246 -14.68 -5.04 9.14
N GLY A 247 -13.65 -4.92 8.31
CA GLY A 247 -12.80 -6.04 7.93
C GLY A 247 -12.05 -6.63 9.12
N ASN A 248 -12.42 -7.85 9.51
CA ASN A 248 -11.76 -8.62 10.57
C ASN A 248 -11.34 -10.00 10.03
N LEU A 249 -10.48 -10.69 10.79
CA LEU A 249 -10.18 -12.10 10.58
C LEU A 249 -11.35 -12.94 11.07
N TYR A 250 -11.67 -13.95 10.30
CA TYR A 250 -12.62 -15.01 10.64
C TYR A 250 -12.01 -16.34 10.26
N SER A 251 -12.52 -17.42 10.83
CA SER A 251 -12.17 -18.77 10.41
C SER A 251 -13.39 -19.68 10.34
N CYS A 252 -13.35 -20.67 9.47
CA CYS A 252 -14.35 -21.73 9.39
C CYS A 252 -13.67 -23.10 9.19
N ASN A 253 -14.44 -24.16 9.31
CA ASN A 253 -14.01 -25.49 8.88
C ASN A 253 -13.83 -25.52 7.35
N PRO A 254 -13.08 -26.49 6.79
CA PRO A 254 -12.87 -26.61 5.34
C PRO A 254 -14.16 -26.82 4.51
N ASP A 255 -15.27 -27.20 5.14
CA ASP A 255 -16.59 -27.29 4.51
C ASP A 255 -17.41 -25.99 4.61
N GLY A 256 -16.86 -24.95 5.24
CA GLY A 256 -17.54 -23.68 5.50
C GLY A 256 -18.39 -23.64 6.77
N SER A 257 -18.48 -24.73 7.53
CA SER A 257 -19.21 -24.76 8.79
C SER A 257 -18.43 -24.10 9.94
N ASP A 258 -19.11 -23.86 11.07
CA ASP A 258 -18.52 -23.30 12.29
C ASP A 258 -17.74 -22.00 12.03
N LEU A 259 -18.41 -20.99 11.47
CA LEU A 259 -17.80 -19.67 11.27
C LEU A 259 -17.53 -18.99 12.62
N GLN A 260 -16.31 -18.53 12.83
CA GLN A 260 -15.84 -17.94 14.10
C GLN A 260 -15.09 -16.63 13.85
N PRO A 261 -15.28 -15.60 14.70
CA PRO A 261 -14.47 -14.39 14.64
C PRO A 261 -13.06 -14.66 15.19
N GLU A 262 -12.05 -14.20 14.44
CA GLU A 262 -10.65 -14.36 14.81
C GLU A 262 -9.97 -13.06 15.28
N SER A 263 -10.47 -11.90 14.88
CA SER A 263 -10.06 -10.59 15.41
C SER A 263 -11.26 -9.70 15.70
N PHE A 264 -11.05 -8.62 16.47
CA PHE A 264 -12.10 -7.78 17.05
C PHE A 264 -11.80 -6.28 16.85
N GLN A 265 -11.17 -5.91 15.73
CA GLN A 265 -10.84 -4.53 15.37
C GLN A 265 -12.10 -3.71 15.08
N GLN A 266 -12.13 -2.47 15.57
CA GLN A 266 -13.32 -1.60 15.50
C GLN A 266 -13.13 -0.28 14.72
N GLU A 267 -11.91 0.04 14.31
CA GLU A 267 -11.62 1.32 13.64
C GLU A 267 -11.09 1.12 12.21
N TYR A 268 -10.00 0.35 12.07
CA TYR A 268 -9.39 0.05 10.78
C TYR A 268 -9.57 -1.42 10.42
N TYR A 269 -9.58 -1.68 9.11
CA TYR A 269 -9.67 -3.03 8.57
C TYR A 269 -8.37 -3.79 8.83
N VAL A 270 -8.49 -5.05 9.23
CA VAL A 270 -7.40 -6.03 9.15
C VAL A 270 -7.02 -6.27 7.69
N ARG A 271 -5.72 -6.29 7.40
CA ARG A 271 -5.18 -6.49 6.06
C ARG A 271 -3.94 -7.36 6.06
N GLU A 272 -3.78 -8.08 4.94
CA GLU A 272 -2.59 -8.87 4.61
C GLU A 272 -2.15 -9.78 5.77
N PRO A 273 -3.03 -10.67 6.26
CA PRO A 273 -2.63 -11.63 7.27
C PRO A 273 -1.58 -12.59 6.70
N ALA A 274 -0.72 -13.05 7.59
CA ALA A 274 0.31 -14.04 7.34
C ALA A 274 0.47 -14.93 8.57
N SER A 275 0.94 -16.16 8.38
CA SER A 275 0.99 -17.15 9.43
C SER A 275 2.14 -18.14 9.25
N ASP A 276 2.74 -18.54 10.36
CA ASP A 276 3.69 -19.66 10.48
C ASP A 276 3.01 -20.95 10.99
N GLY A 277 1.68 -20.96 11.06
CA GLY A 277 0.87 -22.05 11.62
C GLY A 277 0.52 -21.90 13.09
N ARG A 278 1.34 -21.15 13.86
CA ARG A 278 1.15 -20.90 15.30
C ARG A 278 0.73 -19.46 15.58
N HIS A 279 1.33 -18.52 14.87
CA HIS A 279 1.13 -17.09 15.02
C HIS A 279 0.53 -16.54 13.74
N VAL A 280 -0.46 -15.66 13.87
CA VAL A 280 -0.97 -14.87 12.77
C VAL A 280 -0.56 -13.43 12.98
N VAL A 281 0.16 -12.85 12.02
CA VAL A 281 0.49 -11.43 12.00
C VAL A 281 -0.33 -10.71 10.92
N PHE A 282 -0.72 -9.48 11.20
CA PHE A 282 -1.53 -8.69 10.28
C PHE A 282 -1.36 -7.20 10.51
N HIS A 283 -1.76 -6.39 9.53
CA HIS A 283 -1.69 -4.93 9.60
C HIS A 283 -3.06 -4.31 9.89
N VAL A 284 -3.09 -3.32 10.79
CA VAL A 284 -4.25 -2.47 11.11
C VAL A 284 -3.78 -1.02 11.27
N GLY A 285 -4.29 -0.10 10.44
CA GLY A 285 -4.06 1.34 10.63
C GLY A 285 -2.60 1.81 10.55
N GLY A 286 -1.71 1.05 9.90
CA GLY A 286 -0.27 1.30 9.87
C GLY A 286 0.54 0.63 10.99
N ASP A 287 -0.12 -0.12 11.88
CA ASP A 287 0.51 -0.92 12.91
C ASP A 287 0.45 -2.43 12.60
N LEU A 288 1.36 -3.19 13.20
CA LEU A 288 1.35 -4.65 13.14
C LEU A 288 0.79 -5.24 14.43
N TRP A 289 -0.01 -6.29 14.26
CA TRP A 289 -0.64 -7.04 15.34
C TRP A 289 -0.35 -8.52 15.19
N ARG A 290 -0.36 -9.24 16.30
CA ARG A 290 -0.21 -10.69 16.35
C ARG A 290 -1.33 -11.35 17.13
N ILE A 291 -1.64 -12.59 16.75
CA ILE A 291 -2.49 -13.54 17.48
C ILE A 291 -1.72 -14.85 17.60
N ASP A 292 -1.70 -15.46 18.79
CA ASP A 292 -1.33 -16.87 18.95
C ASP A 292 -2.60 -17.73 18.76
N VAL A 293 -2.56 -18.66 17.81
CA VAL A 293 -3.71 -19.50 17.41
C VAL A 293 -4.20 -20.40 18.54
N GLN A 294 -3.34 -20.71 19.52
CA GLN A 294 -3.71 -21.53 20.68
C GLN A 294 -4.46 -20.75 21.76
N GLN A 295 -4.40 -19.42 21.74
CA GLN A 295 -5.07 -18.59 22.74
C GLN A 295 -6.58 -18.55 22.52
N PRO A 296 -7.39 -18.51 23.60
CA PRO A 296 -8.85 -18.41 23.47
C PRO A 296 -9.30 -17.18 22.68
N ARG A 297 -10.36 -17.38 21.87
CA ARG A 297 -10.96 -16.31 21.06
C ARG A 297 -11.50 -15.20 21.96
N SER A 298 -10.79 -14.07 21.98
CA SER A 298 -11.19 -12.88 22.73
C SER A 298 -10.44 -11.65 22.23
N PRO A 299 -10.96 -10.43 22.43
CA PRO A 299 -10.23 -9.20 22.09
C PRO A 299 -8.85 -9.07 22.75
N LYS A 300 -8.62 -9.77 23.88
CA LYS A 300 -7.35 -9.73 24.62
C LYS A 300 -6.21 -10.50 23.94
N ARG A 301 -6.50 -11.39 23.00
CA ARG A 301 -5.47 -12.18 22.30
C ARG A 301 -4.74 -11.37 21.23
N GLU A 302 -5.34 -10.27 20.77
CA GLU A 302 -4.74 -9.38 19.79
C GLU A 302 -3.71 -8.51 20.48
N GLN A 303 -2.45 -8.67 20.09
CA GLN A 303 -1.35 -7.93 20.68
C GLN A 303 -0.68 -7.10 19.61
N ARG A 304 -0.60 -5.78 19.83
CA ARG A 304 0.19 -4.89 18.98
C ARG A 304 1.68 -5.23 19.14
N ILE A 305 2.37 -5.36 18.03
CA ILE A 305 3.84 -5.49 18.00
C ILE A 305 4.40 -4.08 18.16
N ASN A 306 5.06 -3.81 19.29
CA ASN A 306 5.68 -2.51 19.54
C ASN A 306 7.00 -2.40 18.81
N ILE A 307 7.04 -1.61 17.73
CA ILE A 307 8.20 -1.50 16.85
C ILE A 307 8.93 -0.19 17.12
N GLN A 308 10.18 -0.29 17.58
CA GLN A 308 11.11 0.84 17.62
C GLN A 308 11.78 0.95 16.26
N TRP A 309 11.55 2.07 15.59
CA TRP A 309 11.87 2.24 14.19
C TRP A 309 12.78 3.45 13.97
N ALA A 310 13.94 3.22 13.36
CA ALA A 310 14.97 4.23 13.13
C ALA A 310 15.09 4.55 11.63
N THR A 311 14.12 5.29 11.12
CA THR A 311 14.10 5.76 9.72
C THR A 311 15.07 6.91 9.45
N GLN A 312 15.63 6.94 8.24
CA GLN A 312 16.37 8.10 7.72
C GLN A 312 15.47 9.11 7.00
N ARG A 313 14.20 8.75 6.71
CA ARG A 313 13.22 9.51 5.94
C ARG A 313 13.84 10.19 4.71
N SER A 314 14.68 9.48 3.95
CA SER A 314 15.39 10.07 2.80
C SER A 314 14.44 10.76 1.82
N ARG A 315 13.20 10.25 1.67
CA ARG A 315 12.14 10.84 0.85
C ARG A 315 11.57 12.17 1.36
N VAL A 316 11.79 12.56 2.60
CA VAL A 316 11.39 13.89 3.12
C VAL A 316 12.51 14.93 2.98
N GLN A 317 13.70 14.52 2.51
CA GLN A 317 14.76 15.47 2.21
C GLN A 317 14.39 16.36 1.03
N ARG A 318 14.90 17.59 1.05
CA ARG A 318 14.68 18.55 -0.03
C ARG A 318 15.26 17.99 -1.33
N ARG A 319 14.41 17.86 -2.35
CA ARG A 319 14.81 17.46 -3.71
C ARG A 319 14.49 18.59 -4.69
N PHE A 320 15.41 18.83 -5.60
CA PHE A 320 15.20 19.70 -6.74
C PHE A 320 14.82 18.83 -7.94
N PHE A 321 13.83 19.25 -8.69
CA PHE A 321 13.43 18.63 -9.95
C PHE A 321 13.73 19.61 -11.07
N PHE A 322 14.24 19.09 -12.17
CA PHE A 322 14.53 19.86 -13.38
C PHE A 322 13.56 19.40 -14.46
N GLY A 323 12.94 20.35 -15.17
CA GLY A 323 12.00 20.08 -16.26
C GLY A 323 10.54 20.43 -15.95
N ASP A 324 9.68 20.12 -16.91
CA ASP A 324 8.27 20.51 -17.04
C ASP A 324 7.27 19.44 -16.59
N HIS A 325 7.75 18.28 -16.13
CA HIS A 325 6.91 17.12 -15.74
C HIS A 325 5.88 17.42 -14.65
N TYR A 326 6.06 18.50 -13.89
CA TYR A 326 5.17 18.93 -12.83
C TYR A 326 4.42 20.23 -13.11
N TRP A 327 4.53 20.77 -14.32
CA TRP A 327 3.80 21.95 -14.73
C TRP A 327 2.33 21.58 -14.86
N GLU A 328 1.47 22.30 -14.15
CA GLU A 328 0.02 22.07 -14.15
C GLU A 328 -0.69 23.04 -15.10
N ASP A 329 -0.22 24.29 -15.16
CA ASP A 329 -0.80 25.34 -16.00
C ASP A 329 0.25 26.44 -16.21
N ILE A 330 0.18 27.15 -17.34
CA ILE A 330 1.07 28.26 -17.70
C ILE A 330 0.27 29.37 -18.37
N ASP A 331 0.56 30.62 -18.01
CA ASP A 331 -0.06 31.79 -18.63
C ASP A 331 0.99 32.85 -18.95
N LEU A 332 0.91 33.43 -20.15
CA LEU A 332 1.84 34.44 -20.64
C LEU A 332 1.35 35.82 -20.22
N HIS A 333 2.24 36.67 -19.73
CA HIS A 333 1.91 38.06 -19.44
C HIS A 333 1.39 38.75 -20.72
N PRO A 334 0.36 39.61 -20.65
CA PRO A 334 -0.23 40.27 -21.83
C PRO A 334 0.79 41.00 -22.73
N ASP A 335 1.80 41.63 -22.13
CA ASP A 335 2.89 42.31 -22.86
C ASP A 335 4.04 41.38 -23.30
N GLY A 336 3.93 40.08 -23.03
CA GLY A 336 4.90 39.07 -23.48
C GLY A 336 6.26 39.09 -22.78
N HIS A 337 6.41 39.76 -21.64
CA HIS A 337 7.71 39.84 -20.94
C HIS A 337 7.95 38.75 -19.88
N GLY A 338 6.92 37.99 -19.49
CA GLY A 338 7.01 37.00 -18.41
C GLY A 338 5.86 36.01 -18.41
N VAL A 339 5.92 35.01 -17.55
CA VAL A 339 4.93 33.94 -17.41
C VAL A 339 4.56 33.73 -15.94
N ALA A 340 3.31 33.29 -15.73
CA ALA A 340 2.85 32.75 -14.46
C ALA A 340 2.68 31.23 -14.62
N LEU A 341 3.29 30.45 -13.73
CA LEU A 341 3.35 29.00 -13.79
C LEU A 341 2.81 28.41 -12.49
N THR A 342 1.95 27.40 -12.60
CA THR A 342 1.63 26.52 -11.46
C THR A 342 2.38 25.21 -11.62
N ALA A 343 3.15 24.82 -10.60
CA ALA A 343 3.82 23.54 -10.55
C ALA A 343 3.66 22.86 -9.17
N ARG A 344 3.17 21.62 -9.14
CA ARG A 344 2.81 20.88 -7.90
C ARG A 344 1.93 21.71 -6.95
N GLY A 345 0.97 22.43 -7.50
CA GLY A 345 0.08 23.32 -6.78
C GLY A 345 0.73 24.60 -6.24
N LYS A 346 1.95 24.97 -6.68
CA LYS A 346 2.64 26.20 -6.28
C LYS A 346 2.69 27.20 -7.41
N LEU A 347 2.43 28.47 -7.10
CA LEU A 347 2.41 29.56 -8.05
C LEU A 347 3.79 30.22 -8.14
N PHE A 348 4.27 30.40 -9.37
CA PHE A 348 5.52 31.09 -9.67
C PHE A 348 5.29 32.14 -10.75
N GLY A 349 6.02 33.25 -10.66
CA GLY A 349 6.19 34.22 -11.74
C GLY A 349 7.64 34.20 -12.20
N MET A 350 7.88 34.26 -13.52
CA MET A 350 9.23 34.44 -14.05
C MET A 350 9.21 35.34 -15.29
N PRO A 351 10.19 36.24 -15.48
CA PRO A 351 10.39 36.88 -16.79
C PRO A 351 10.96 35.88 -17.79
N LEU A 352 10.78 36.13 -19.09
CA LEU A 352 11.18 35.16 -20.13
C LEU A 352 12.69 35.09 -20.38
N TRP A 353 13.44 36.16 -20.10
CA TRP A 353 14.83 36.31 -20.58
C TRP A 353 15.82 36.74 -19.50
N GLU A 354 15.34 37.13 -18.33
CA GLU A 354 16.14 37.68 -17.24
C GLU A 354 15.57 37.33 -15.87
N LEU A 355 16.39 37.50 -14.82
CA LEU A 355 16.05 37.29 -13.41
C LEU A 355 15.65 35.85 -13.05
N ALA A 356 15.37 35.64 -11.76
CA ALA A 356 15.01 34.34 -11.21
C ALA A 356 13.49 34.15 -11.19
N ALA A 357 13.05 32.90 -11.39
CA ALA A 357 11.69 32.51 -11.07
C ALA A 357 11.42 32.73 -9.58
N THR A 358 10.31 33.41 -9.27
CA THR A 358 9.95 33.71 -7.89
C THR A 358 8.60 33.11 -7.54
N GLN A 359 8.53 32.52 -6.35
CA GLN A 359 7.29 31.96 -5.83
C GLN A 359 6.35 33.07 -5.36
N LEU A 360 5.09 33.00 -5.76
CA LEU A 360 4.00 33.85 -5.28
C LEU A 360 3.17 33.06 -4.25
N GLY A 361 2.74 33.73 -3.19
CA GLY A 361 1.92 33.12 -2.15
C GLY A 361 2.70 32.24 -1.16
N VAL A 362 1.95 31.48 -0.37
CA VAL A 362 2.49 30.69 0.73
C VAL A 362 3.32 29.52 0.20
N ARG A 363 4.53 29.37 0.75
CA ARG A 363 5.51 28.39 0.31
C ARG A 363 4.96 26.96 0.29
N ASP A 364 4.34 26.54 1.38
CA ASP A 364 3.92 25.15 1.65
C ASP A 364 2.47 25.08 2.17
N GLY A 365 1.83 23.91 2.06
CA GLY A 365 0.49 23.68 2.64
C GLY A 365 -0.71 24.32 1.92
N VAL A 366 -0.47 25.04 0.82
CA VAL A 366 -1.52 25.65 -0.03
C VAL A 366 -1.39 25.15 -1.47
N ARG A 367 -2.52 24.86 -2.11
CA ARG A 367 -2.63 24.61 -3.54
C ARG A 367 -3.18 25.83 -4.27
N TYR A 368 -2.44 26.26 -5.27
CA TYR A 368 -2.79 27.25 -6.28
C TYR A 368 -3.13 26.54 -7.60
N ARG A 369 -4.10 27.08 -8.37
CA ARG A 369 -4.50 26.57 -9.69
C ARG A 369 -5.18 27.66 -10.53
N LEU A 370 -5.25 27.45 -11.84
CA LEU A 370 -5.94 28.34 -12.79
C LEU A 370 -5.46 29.79 -12.70
N GLN A 371 -4.14 29.98 -12.65
CA GLN A 371 -3.59 31.32 -12.60
C GLN A 371 -3.79 32.05 -13.93
N ARG A 372 -4.21 33.31 -13.88
CA ARG A 372 -4.36 34.17 -15.05
C ARG A 372 -3.79 35.55 -14.78
N TRP A 373 -3.07 36.09 -15.74
CA TRP A 373 -2.68 37.49 -15.73
C TRP A 373 -3.90 38.38 -15.96
N LEU A 374 -4.01 39.42 -15.14
CA LEU A 374 -4.89 40.55 -15.38
C LEU A 374 -4.19 41.56 -16.31
N PRO A 375 -4.93 42.37 -17.08
CA PRO A 375 -4.33 43.40 -17.95
C PRO A 375 -3.52 44.48 -17.21
N ASP A 376 -3.63 44.54 -15.88
CA ASP A 376 -2.87 45.45 -15.02
C ASP A 376 -1.66 44.76 -14.34
N SER A 377 -1.18 43.66 -14.92
CA SER A 377 -0.01 42.91 -14.46
C SER A 377 -0.13 42.31 -13.06
N ARG A 378 -1.36 42.11 -12.56
CA ARG A 378 -1.61 41.28 -11.38
C ARG A 378 -1.93 39.85 -11.77
N VAL A 379 -1.76 38.91 -10.85
CA VAL A 379 -2.06 37.49 -11.08
C VAL A 379 -3.28 37.08 -10.28
N ALA A 380 -4.37 36.74 -10.96
CA ALA A 380 -5.54 36.11 -10.36
C ALA A 380 -5.34 34.59 -10.27
N VAL A 381 -5.69 33.95 -9.15
CA VAL A 381 -5.49 32.52 -8.95
C VAL A 381 -6.52 31.93 -7.98
N ILE A 382 -6.87 30.65 -8.16
CA ILE A 382 -7.68 29.91 -7.19
C ILE A 382 -6.76 29.26 -6.16
N SER A 383 -7.02 29.53 -4.88
CA SER A 383 -6.22 29.09 -3.73
C SER A 383 -7.10 28.37 -2.72
N ASP A 384 -6.65 27.23 -2.20
CA ASP A 384 -7.35 26.47 -1.14
C ASP A 384 -6.90 26.84 0.28
N ALA A 385 -6.07 27.88 0.42
CA ALA A 385 -5.52 28.27 1.69
C ALA A 385 -6.62 28.44 2.74
N LYS A 386 -6.37 28.06 4.00
CA LYS A 386 -7.40 28.05 5.08
C LYS A 386 -8.57 27.07 4.86
N GLY A 387 -8.43 26.08 3.97
CA GLY A 387 -9.33 24.93 3.87
C GLY A 387 -10.57 25.12 2.98
N GLN A 388 -10.68 26.26 2.29
CA GLN A 388 -11.73 26.50 1.29
C GLN A 388 -11.15 27.25 0.09
N GLU A 389 -11.64 26.93 -1.11
CA GLU A 389 -11.22 27.64 -2.31
C GLU A 389 -11.67 29.10 -2.28
N ARG A 390 -10.78 29.99 -2.69
CA ARG A 390 -11.04 31.40 -2.91
C ARG A 390 -10.27 31.91 -4.12
N LEU A 391 -10.76 33.00 -4.70
CA LEU A 391 -9.99 33.77 -5.66
C LEU A 391 -9.04 34.69 -4.89
N GLU A 392 -7.74 34.56 -5.12
CA GLU A 392 -6.70 35.45 -4.63
C GLU A 392 -6.09 36.21 -5.80
N VAL A 393 -5.78 37.49 -5.60
CA VAL A 393 -5.08 38.31 -6.59
C VAL A 393 -3.76 38.76 -6.00
N PHE A 394 -2.66 38.36 -6.61
CA PHE A 394 -1.30 38.73 -6.23
C PHE A 394 -0.83 39.95 -7.02
N ALA A 395 -0.03 40.79 -6.36
CA ALA A 395 0.68 41.87 -7.03
C ALA A 395 1.78 41.31 -7.95
N MET A 396 2.31 42.17 -8.82
CA MET A 396 3.43 41.84 -9.71
C MET A 396 4.69 41.45 -8.91
N GLU A 397 4.85 42.03 -7.72
CA GLU A 397 5.98 41.74 -6.84
C GLU A 397 5.77 40.45 -6.02
N PRO A 398 6.84 39.65 -5.86
CA PRO A 398 6.80 38.46 -5.03
C PRO A 398 6.35 38.73 -3.59
N THR A 399 5.17 38.21 -3.27
CA THR A 399 4.54 38.42 -1.97
C THR A 399 3.93 37.12 -1.47
N LEU A 400 4.03 36.89 -0.15
CA LEU A 400 3.38 35.74 0.51
C LEU A 400 1.87 35.95 0.64
N GLU A 401 1.43 37.21 0.73
CA GLU A 401 0.05 37.59 0.95
C GLU A 401 -0.54 38.20 -0.33
N PRO A 402 -1.76 37.81 -0.73
CA PRO A 402 -2.41 38.39 -1.89
C PRO A 402 -2.87 39.82 -1.59
N ALA A 403 -2.86 40.65 -2.64
CA ALA A 403 -3.38 42.01 -2.60
C ALA A 403 -4.91 42.06 -2.43
N ALA A 404 -5.64 41.06 -2.93
CA ALA A 404 -7.07 40.94 -2.74
C ALA A 404 -7.54 39.48 -2.62
N ARG A 405 -8.69 39.29 -1.96
CA ARG A 405 -9.33 37.99 -1.77
C ARG A 405 -10.83 38.11 -2.01
N PHE A 406 -11.37 37.21 -2.80
CA PHE A 406 -12.79 37.16 -3.11
C PHE A 406 -13.37 35.79 -2.77
N ARG A 407 -14.58 35.79 -2.22
CA ARG A 407 -15.33 34.56 -2.02
C ARG A 407 -15.77 34.04 -3.38
N LEU A 408 -15.72 32.72 -3.54
CA LEU A 408 -16.16 32.07 -4.76
C LEU A 408 -17.66 31.78 -4.71
N PRO A 409 -18.32 31.72 -5.88
CA PRO A 409 -19.66 31.18 -5.98
C PRO A 409 -19.70 29.71 -5.55
N PRO A 410 -20.91 29.16 -5.29
CA PRO A 410 -21.05 27.75 -4.95
C PRO A 410 -20.51 26.81 -6.04
N GLY A 411 -19.88 25.71 -5.62
CA GLY A 411 -19.26 24.75 -6.53
C GLY A 411 -17.75 24.98 -6.69
N ARG A 412 -17.06 24.03 -7.33
CA ARG A 412 -15.62 24.12 -7.58
C ARG A 412 -15.38 24.82 -8.92
N VAL A 413 -14.56 25.87 -8.94
CA VAL A 413 -14.21 26.57 -10.18
C VAL A 413 -13.54 25.58 -11.14
N GLN A 414 -13.97 25.51 -12.40
CA GLN A 414 -13.39 24.61 -13.39
C GLN A 414 -12.44 25.34 -14.33
N ASP A 415 -12.80 26.56 -14.70
CA ASP A 415 -11.99 27.41 -15.57
C ASP A 415 -12.11 28.88 -15.17
N LEU A 416 -11.09 29.66 -15.55
CA LEU A 416 -10.97 31.08 -15.32
C LEU A 416 -10.44 31.75 -16.60
N VAL A 417 -11.18 32.72 -17.11
CA VAL A 417 -10.80 33.50 -18.30
C VAL A 417 -10.84 34.97 -17.94
N VAL A 418 -9.83 35.72 -18.38
CA VAL A 418 -9.69 37.14 -18.07
C VAL A 418 -10.01 37.99 -19.31
N SER A 419 -10.64 39.15 -19.10
CA SER A 419 -10.85 40.12 -20.17
C SER A 419 -9.51 40.69 -20.65
N PRO A 420 -9.26 40.80 -21.97
CA PRO A 420 -7.99 41.30 -22.47
C PRO A 420 -7.78 42.81 -22.27
N ARG A 421 -8.82 43.56 -21.88
CA ARG A 421 -8.78 45.03 -21.76
C ARG A 421 -9.06 45.55 -20.36
N HIS A 422 -9.78 44.78 -19.55
CA HIS A 422 -10.25 45.20 -18.24
C HIS A 422 -9.86 44.15 -17.21
N PRO A 423 -9.63 44.52 -15.93
CA PRO A 423 -9.35 43.58 -14.85
C PRO A 423 -10.64 42.85 -14.41
N HIS A 424 -11.38 42.30 -15.38
CA HIS A 424 -12.57 41.47 -15.22
C HIS A 424 -12.20 40.04 -15.54
N LEU A 425 -12.87 39.11 -14.89
CA LEU A 425 -12.72 37.69 -15.12
C LEU A 425 -14.09 37.02 -15.19
N VAL A 426 -14.15 35.93 -15.91
CA VAL A 426 -15.31 35.06 -15.98
C VAL A 426 -14.85 33.68 -15.53
N MET A 427 -15.68 32.99 -14.76
CA MET A 427 -15.38 31.65 -14.26
C MET A 427 -16.55 30.71 -14.48
N THR A 428 -16.22 29.44 -14.72
CA THR A 428 -17.19 28.34 -14.75
C THR A 428 -17.07 27.50 -13.48
N THR A 429 -18.17 26.93 -13.01
CA THR A 429 -18.17 26.08 -11.81
C THR A 429 -18.58 24.65 -12.13
N SER A 430 -18.32 23.74 -11.19
CA SER A 430 -18.82 22.36 -11.23
C SER A 430 -20.34 22.24 -11.20
N ARG A 431 -21.07 23.36 -11.08
CA ARG A 431 -22.54 23.43 -11.17
C ARG A 431 -23.03 23.78 -12.58
N MET A 432 -22.12 23.84 -13.56
CA MET A 432 -22.41 24.27 -14.93
C MET A 432 -22.93 25.71 -15.00
N GLU A 433 -22.46 26.56 -14.07
CA GLU A 433 -22.81 27.98 -14.00
C GLU A 433 -21.67 28.84 -14.55
N LEU A 434 -22.03 29.98 -15.13
CA LEU A 434 -21.11 31.04 -15.56
C LEU A 434 -21.24 32.23 -14.62
N TRP A 435 -20.12 32.73 -14.10
CA TRP A 435 -20.03 33.85 -13.18
C TRP A 435 -19.04 34.90 -13.70
N TRP A 436 -19.33 36.19 -13.52
CA TRP A 436 -18.52 37.31 -14.02
C TRP A 436 -18.46 38.48 -13.04
#